data_AF-A0A3S0X2R5-F1
#
_entry.id   AF-A0A3S0X2R5-F1
#
_cell.length_a   1.000
_cell.length_b   1.000
_cell.length_c   1.000
_cell.angle_alpha   90.00
_cell.angle_beta   90.00
_cell.angle_gamma   90.00
#
_symmetry.space_group_name_H-M   'P 1'
#
loop_
_entity.id
_entity.type
_entity.pdbx_description
1 polymer ?
#
loop_
_entity_poly.entity_id
_entity_poly.type
_entity_poly.pdbx_seq_one_letter_code
_entity_poly.pdbx_strand_id
1 'polypeptide(L)'
;MSCTLEFPESLVKIDFCSKGNKQKILIDVLTKYSDMDINRLASVLEVPVKKLHEICDGNGFLIGEQADSLAQLFLMFLGAHFFRKCTLIRKFVD
;
A
#
# COMPACT_ATOMS: atom_id res chain seq x y z
N MET A 1 -8.03 -1.56 -11.83
CA MET A 1 -6.78 -2.31 -11.62
C MET A 1 -6.64 -2.56 -10.12
N SER A 2 -6.09 -3.69 -9.71
CA SER A 2 -5.99 -4.11 -8.30
C SER A 2 -4.60 -4.66 -8.02
N CYS A 3 -3.85 -4.01 -7.12
CA CYS A 3 -2.52 -4.46 -6.72
C CYS A 3 -2.60 -5.77 -5.94
N THR A 4 -1.97 -6.80 -6.50
CA THR A 4 -1.98 -8.16 -5.98
C THR A 4 -0.56 -8.66 -5.86
N LEU A 5 -0.21 -9.27 -4.73
CA LEU A 5 1.01 -10.08 -4.62
C LEU A 5 0.65 -11.54 -4.86
N GLU A 6 1.34 -12.14 -5.82
CA GLU A 6 1.23 -13.55 -6.16
C GLU A 6 2.59 -14.20 -5.91
N PHE A 7 2.58 -15.31 -5.19
CA PHE A 7 3.77 -16.10 -4.92
C PHE A 7 3.74 -17.29 -5.88
N PRO A 8 4.60 -17.39 -6.91
CA PRO A 8 4.47 -18.40 -7.96
C PRO A 8 4.47 -19.85 -7.45
N GLU A 9 5.10 -20.09 -6.30
CA GLU A 9 5.25 -21.40 -5.67
C GLU A 9 4.11 -21.71 -4.67
N SER A 10 3.19 -20.77 -4.44
CA SER A 10 2.04 -20.96 -3.54
C SER A 10 0.76 -20.39 -4.17
N LEU A 11 -0.38 -21.07 -4.00
CA LEU A 11 -1.69 -20.58 -4.48
C LEU A 11 -2.18 -19.29 -3.78
N VAL A 12 -1.32 -18.61 -3.02
CA VAL A 12 -1.69 -17.43 -2.22
C VAL A 12 -1.65 -16.18 -3.08
N LYS A 13 -2.85 -15.69 -3.39
CA LYS A 13 -3.08 -14.40 -4.03
C LYS A 13 -3.52 -13.39 -2.98
N ILE A 14 -2.68 -12.40 -2.66
CA ILE A 14 -3.01 -11.36 -1.69
C ILE A 14 -3.45 -10.10 -2.42
N ASP A 15 -4.73 -9.78 -2.31
CA ASP A 15 -5.29 -8.50 -2.76
C ASP A 15 -5.22 -7.48 -1.62
N PHE A 16 -4.39 -6.45 -1.81
CA PHE A 16 -4.07 -5.46 -0.79
C PHE A 16 -5.15 -4.41 -0.61
N CYS A 17 -5.89 -4.06 -1.67
CA CYS A 17 -6.67 -2.83 -1.70
C CYS A 17 -8.17 -3.00 -1.95
N SER A 18 -8.71 -4.23 -1.95
CA SER A 18 -10.15 -4.45 -2.16
C SER A 18 -11.08 -4.17 -0.97
N LYS A 19 -10.57 -3.92 0.24
CA LYS A 19 -11.42 -3.66 1.43
C LYS A 19 -10.80 -2.58 2.33
N GLY A 20 -11.58 -1.59 2.76
CA GLY A 20 -11.11 -0.44 3.55
C GLY A 20 -10.32 -0.80 4.81
N ASN A 21 -10.73 -1.84 5.54
CA ASN A 21 -9.99 -2.31 6.72
C ASN A 21 -8.55 -2.74 6.41
N LYS A 22 -8.28 -3.26 5.20
CA LYS A 22 -6.91 -3.63 4.80
C LYS A 22 -6.06 -2.39 4.55
N GLN A 23 -6.61 -1.38 3.86
CA GLN A 23 -5.88 -0.14 3.60
C GLN A 23 -5.56 0.63 4.87
N LYS A 24 -6.45 0.61 5.88
CA LYS A 24 -6.14 1.11 7.22
C LYS A 24 -4.89 0.45 7.80
N ILE A 25 -4.80 -0.88 7.74
CA ILE A 25 -3.62 -1.62 8.22
C ILE A 25 -2.36 -1.19 7.47
N LEU A 26 -2.43 -1.03 6.15
CA LEU A 26 -1.27 -0.58 5.36
C LEU A 26 -0.83 0.83 5.75
N ILE A 27 -1.77 1.76 5.91
CA ILE A 27 -1.50 3.13 6.36
C ILE A 27 -0.90 3.12 7.76
N ASP A 28 -1.48 2.37 8.70
CA ASP A 28 -0.97 2.22 10.05
C ASP A 28 0.46 1.67 10.06
N VAL A 29 0.73 0.65 9.23
CA VAL A 29 2.08 0.06 9.18
C VAL A 29 3.10 1.06 8.63
N LEU A 30 2.78 1.71 7.52
CA LEU A 30 3.64 2.71 6.91
C LEU A 30 3.88 3.90 7.86
N THR A 31 2.84 4.39 8.53
CA THR A 31 2.96 5.59 9.37
C THR A 31 3.56 5.35 10.75
N LYS A 32 3.43 4.13 11.31
CA LYS A 32 3.95 3.81 12.64
C LYS A 32 5.34 3.19 12.62
N TYR A 33 5.68 2.44 11.58
CA TYR A 33 6.92 1.65 11.54
C TYR A 33 7.91 2.13 10.46
N SER A 34 7.57 3.14 9.68
CA SER A 34 8.51 3.81 8.78
C SER A 34 8.66 5.29 9.16
N ASP A 35 9.66 5.97 8.61
CA ASP A 35 9.85 7.43 8.75
C ASP A 35 8.86 8.25 7.89
N MET A 36 7.78 7.64 7.38
CA MET A 36 6.77 8.29 6.56
C MET A 36 5.57 8.71 7.41
N ASP A 37 5.48 9.99 7.78
CA ASP A 37 4.28 10.51 8.43
C ASP A 37 3.06 10.56 7.48
N ILE A 38 1.87 10.74 8.06
CA ILE A 38 0.62 10.72 7.30
C ILE A 38 0.49 11.84 6.26
N ASN A 39 1.11 13.00 6.47
CA ASN A 39 1.13 14.09 5.50
C ASN A 39 2.01 13.74 4.31
N ARG A 40 3.17 13.15 4.60
CA ARG A 40 4.10 12.67 3.56
C ARG A 40 3.47 11.54 2.75
N LEU A 41 2.80 10.60 3.41
CA LEU A 41 2.06 9.53 2.74
C LEU A 41 0.95 10.10 1.84
N ALA A 42 0.18 11.07 2.33
CA ALA A 42 -0.86 11.74 1.54
C ALA A 42 -0.29 12.44 0.30
N SER A 43 0.86 13.11 0.44
CA SER A 43 1.56 13.76 -0.67
C SER A 43 2.04 12.76 -1.73
N VAL A 44 2.59 11.61 -1.32
CA VAL A 44 3.07 10.58 -2.27
C VAL A 44 1.90 9.90 -2.98
N LEU A 45 0.77 9.74 -2.30
CA LEU A 45 -0.45 9.16 -2.86
C LEU A 45 -1.30 10.18 -3.64
N GLU A 46 -0.89 11.45 -3.68
CA GLU A 46 -1.62 12.55 -4.32
C GLU A 46 -3.08 12.65 -3.84
N VAL A 47 -3.30 12.45 -2.53
CA VAL A 47 -4.61 12.57 -1.89
C VAL A 47 -4.58 13.59 -0.75
N PRO A 48 -5.73 14.22 -0.42
CA PRO A 48 -5.82 15.03 0.79
C PRO A 48 -5.56 14.20 2.04
N VAL A 49 -4.87 14.75 3.04
CA VAL A 49 -4.62 14.09 4.34
C VAL A 49 -5.94 13.64 5.00
N LYS A 50 -7.00 14.45 4.88
CA LYS A 50 -8.34 14.11 5.34
C LYS A 50 -8.82 12.77 4.79
N LYS A 51 -8.48 12.43 3.54
CA LYS A 51 -8.86 11.16 2.94
C LYS A 51 -8.22 9.96 3.63
N LEU A 52 -6.96 10.09 4.05
CA LEU A 52 -6.27 9.05 4.81
C LEU A 52 -6.87 8.89 6.21
N HIS A 53 -7.25 9.99 6.86
CA HIS A 53 -7.98 9.93 8.13
C HIS A 53 -9.34 9.23 7.99
N GLU A 54 -10.13 9.53 6.96
CA GLU A 54 -11.40 8.84 6.69
C GLU A 54 -11.19 7.32 6.56
N ILE A 55 -10.10 6.89 5.93
CA ILE A 55 -9.76 5.47 5.80
C ILE A 55 -9.38 4.86 7.15
N CYS A 56 -8.59 5.59 7.96
CA CYS A 56 -8.22 5.16 9.31
C CYS A 56 -9.44 5.02 10.24
N ASP A 57 -10.47 5.84 10.01
CA ASP A 57 -11.75 5.78 10.72
C ASP A 57 -12.71 4.73 10.15
N GLY A 58 -12.34 4.06 9.05
CA GLY A 58 -13.17 3.03 8.39
C GLY A 58 -14.27 3.60 7.48
N ASN A 59 -14.25 4.90 7.22
CA ASN A 59 -15.27 5.64 6.47
C ASN A 59 -14.94 5.79 4.98
N GLY A 60 -13.98 5.02 4.47
CA GLY A 60 -13.59 5.08 3.06
C GLY A 60 -12.44 4.15 2.69
N PHE A 61 -12.07 4.20 1.42
CA PHE A 61 -10.92 3.51 0.85
C PHE A 61 -10.46 4.25 -0.42
N LEU A 62 -9.19 4.11 -0.75
CA LEU A 62 -8.60 4.49 -2.03
C LEU A 62 -9.00 3.49 -3.10
N ILE A 63 -9.09 3.95 -4.34
CA ILE A 63 -9.37 3.13 -5.52
C ILE A 63 -8.41 3.48 -6.64
N GLY A 64 -8.27 2.57 -7.62
CA GLY A 64 -7.41 2.78 -8.79
C GLY A 64 -5.95 3.00 -8.41
N GLU A 65 -5.32 3.97 -9.05
CA GLU A 65 -3.88 4.23 -8.94
C GLU A 65 -3.42 4.55 -7.50
N GLN A 66 -4.25 5.21 -6.71
CA GLN A 66 -3.94 5.57 -5.32
C GLN A 66 -3.90 4.32 -4.42
N ALA A 67 -4.84 3.40 -4.63
CA ALA A 67 -4.84 2.10 -3.96
C ALA A 67 -3.62 1.28 -4.38
N ASP A 68 -3.31 1.24 -5.68
CA ASP A 68 -2.16 0.49 -6.18
C ASP A 68 -0.84 1.06 -5.65
N SER A 69 -0.73 2.38 -5.55
CA SER A 69 0.44 3.07 -4.99
C SER A 69 0.60 2.79 -3.50
N LEU A 70 -0.48 2.77 -2.72
CA LEU A 70 -0.44 2.41 -1.29
C LEU A 70 0.10 0.99 -1.09
N ALA A 71 -0.38 0.03 -1.89
CA ALA A 71 0.10 -1.35 -1.84
C ALA A 71 1.58 -1.47 -2.22
N GLN A 72 2.02 -0.76 -3.27
CA GLN A 72 3.42 -0.76 -3.68
C GLN A 72 4.35 -0.17 -2.63
N LEU A 73 3.98 0.95 -2.01
CA LEU A 73 4.74 1.55 -0.91
C LEU A 73 4.90 0.57 0.25
N PHE A 74 3.82 -0.12 0.62
CA PHE A 74 3.87 -1.16 1.63
C PHE A 74 4.84 -2.29 1.24
N LEU A 75 4.79 -2.78 -0.01
CA LEU A 75 5.69 -3.82 -0.49
C LEU A 75 7.16 -3.37 -0.51
N MET A 76 7.43 -2.12 -0.87
CA MET A 76 8.78 -1.55 -0.80
C MET A 76 9.28 -1.46 0.64
N PHE A 77 8.44 -0.99 1.57
CA PHE A 77 8.76 -0.96 3.00
C PHE A 77 9.04 -2.37 3.54
N LEU A 78 8.14 -3.32 3.25
CA LEU A 78 8.29 -4.72 3.65
C LEU A 78 9.57 -5.34 3.07
N GLY A 79 9.84 -5.11 1.79
CA GLY A 79 11.05 -5.56 1.11
C GLY A 79 12.31 -5.01 1.76
N ALA A 80 12.38 -3.70 1.99
CA ALA A 80 13.53 -3.05 2.61
C ALA A 80 13.79 -3.55 4.04
N HIS A 81 12.73 -3.80 4.81
CA HIS A 81 12.83 -4.12 6.22
C HIS A 81 13.01 -5.63 6.49
N PHE A 82 12.39 -6.50 5.70
CA PHE A 82 12.39 -7.95 5.94
C PHE A 82 13.21 -8.75 4.93
N PHE A 83 13.43 -8.23 3.73
CA PHE A 83 14.10 -8.95 2.65
C PHE A 83 15.29 -8.14 2.14
N ARG A 84 16.44 -8.19 2.83
CA ARG A 84 17.72 -7.61 2.37
C ARG A 84 18.20 -8.09 0.97
N LYS A 85 17.42 -8.91 0.25
CA LYS A 85 17.75 -9.49 -1.06
C LYS A 85 16.57 -9.53 -2.07
N CYS A 86 15.58 -8.64 -1.99
CA CYS A 86 14.53 -8.58 -3.02
C CYS A 86 14.64 -7.33 -3.91
N THR A 87 14.60 -7.55 -5.23
CA THR A 87 14.50 -6.51 -6.25
C THR A 87 13.04 -6.38 -6.68
N LEU A 88 12.41 -5.24 -6.42
CA LEU A 88 11.05 -4.95 -6.87
C LEU A 88 11.11 -4.46 -8.33
N ILE A 89 10.64 -5.27 -9.28
CA ILE A 89 10.62 -4.93 -10.70
C ILE A 89 9.21 -4.47 -11.08
N ARG A 90 9.07 -3.19 -11.47
CA ARG A 90 7.82 -2.63 -11.98
C ARG A 90 7.82 -2.76 -13.50
N LYS A 91 6.88 -3.55 -14.05
CA LYS A 91 6.61 -3.57 -15.50
C LYS A 91 5.34 -2.77 -15.75
N PHE A 92 5.47 -1.67 -16.51
CA PHE A 92 4.33 -1.03 -17.13
C PHE A 92 4.04 -1.83 -18.40
N VAL A 93 2.81 -2.30 -18.54
CA VAL A 93 2.31 -2.86 -19.80
C VAL A 93 1.60 -1.71 -20.48
N ASP A 94 2.07 -1.36 -21.69
CA ASP A 94 1.43 -0.38 -22.57
C ASP A 94 0.01 -0.80 -22.97
#